data_AF-A0A3S5YB35-F1
#
_entry.id   AF-A0A3S5YB35-F1
#
_cell.length_a   1.000
_cell.length_b   1.000
_cell.length_c   1.000
_cell.angle_alpha   90.00
_cell.angle_beta   90.00
_cell.angle_gamma   90.00
#
_symmetry.space_group_name_H-M   'P 1'
#
loop_
_entity.id
_entity.type
_entity.pdbx_description
1 polymer ?
#
loop_
_entity_poly.entity_id
_entity_poly.type
_entity_poly.pdbx_seq_one_letter_code
_entity_poly.pdbx_strand_id
1 'polypeptide(L)'
;MFFTMVIPLGIALVFTYGVVAALGWWRPVLKDDRPVSRWVWAVPAILLVAILVGIDYSALSEKGWLFVVVLLVATQFVGWGEEGMFRGIGVTVLRRHGLREGQVALWSSIIFGAVHLSNVFGHGGASAIPQAVVVSLAGYFFYLIRRVSGSNALNSVMHGLFDFALLSGAGILLDQAFHPGTLAPILAYPVIAILLLVKRRDVERSGHAGAAPAAVQS
;
A
#
# COMPACT_ATOMS: atom_id res chain seq x y z
N MET A 1 19.75 14.05 1.77
CA MET A 1 18.92 12.84 1.73
C MET A 1 18.64 12.26 3.12
N PHE A 2 19.66 11.85 3.89
CA PHE A 2 19.44 11.21 5.20
C PHE A 2 18.61 12.09 6.16
N PHE A 3 19.07 13.30 6.49
CA PHE A 3 18.32 14.18 7.41
C PHE A 3 16.99 14.68 6.85
N THR A 4 16.91 14.92 5.54
CA THR A 4 15.72 15.52 4.89
C THR A 4 14.60 14.53 4.60
N MET A 5 14.90 13.23 4.51
CA MET A 5 13.89 12.17 4.30
C MET A 5 13.72 11.27 5.51
N VAL A 6 14.80 10.70 6.04
CA VAL A 6 14.71 9.64 7.05
C VAL A 6 14.12 10.16 8.36
N ILE A 7 14.47 11.38 8.78
CA ILE A 7 13.97 11.92 10.05
C ILE A 7 12.47 12.22 9.98
N PRO A 8 11.94 13.01 9.01
CA PRO A 8 10.50 13.24 8.93
C PRO A 8 9.70 11.95 8.77
N LEU A 9 10.16 11.01 7.94
CA LEU A 9 9.50 9.72 7.72
C LEU A 9 9.54 8.85 8.98
N GLY A 10 10.67 8.83 9.69
CA GLY A 10 10.81 8.13 10.96
C GLY A 10 9.89 8.69 12.04
N ILE A 11 9.75 10.02 12.13
CA ILE A 11 8.81 10.68 13.06
C ILE A 11 7.37 10.29 12.71
N ALA A 12 6.99 10.32 11.42
CA ALA A 12 5.66 9.92 10.98
C ALA A 12 5.35 8.45 11.30
N LEU A 13 6.34 7.56 11.12
CA LEU A 13 6.24 6.15 11.47
C LEU A 13 6.07 5.96 12.98
N VAL A 14 6.92 6.61 13.79
CA VAL A 14 6.83 6.57 15.25
C VAL A 14 5.50 7.11 15.74
N PHE A 15 5.01 8.21 15.16
CA PHE A 15 3.70 8.76 15.48
C PHE A 15 2.59 7.75 15.19
N THR A 16 2.58 7.16 13.99
CA THR A 16 1.58 6.17 13.58
C THR A 16 1.54 5.00 14.55
N TYR A 17 2.68 4.39 14.85
CA TYR A 17 2.74 3.26 15.76
C TYR A 17 2.60 3.64 17.24
N GLY A 18 2.91 4.89 17.61
CA GLY A 18 2.59 5.47 18.91
C GLY A 18 1.09 5.56 19.14
N VAL A 19 0.31 5.98 18.13
CA VAL A 19 -1.16 5.95 18.17
C VAL A 19 -1.68 4.52 18.27
N VAL A 20 -1.11 3.58 17.50
CA VAL A 20 -1.47 2.14 17.60
C VAL A 20 -1.24 1.61 19.02
N ALA A 21 -0.11 1.96 19.62
CA ALA A 21 0.26 1.57 20.98
C ALA A 21 -0.70 2.17 22.02
N ALA A 22 -0.95 3.49 21.94
CA ALA A 22 -1.83 4.21 22.87
C ALA A 22 -3.27 3.67 22.85
N LEU A 23 -3.76 3.24 21.68
CA LEU A 23 -5.10 2.66 21.52
C LEU A 23 -5.16 1.16 21.82
N GLY A 24 -4.02 0.48 22.00
CA GLY A 24 -3.96 -0.97 22.16
C GLY A 24 -4.36 -1.75 20.90
N TRP A 25 -4.21 -1.16 19.71
CA TRP A 25 -4.74 -1.70 18.45
C TRP A 25 -3.75 -2.55 17.65
N TRP A 26 -2.68 -3.04 18.27
CA TRP A 26 -1.65 -3.85 17.60
C TRP A 26 -2.22 -4.99 16.75
N ARG A 27 -3.11 -5.81 17.32
CA ARG A 27 -3.75 -6.92 16.60
C ARG A 27 -4.61 -6.45 15.41
N PRO A 28 -5.65 -5.60 15.58
CA PRO A 28 -6.49 -5.20 14.46
C PRO A 28 -5.77 -4.37 13.39
N VAL A 29 -4.68 -3.68 13.76
CA VAL A 29 -3.83 -2.94 12.81
C VAL A 29 -2.93 -3.90 12.03
N LEU A 30 -2.25 -4.84 12.68
CA LEU A 30 -1.23 -5.68 12.03
C LEU A 30 -1.77 -6.97 11.42
N LYS A 31 -2.91 -7.48 11.89
CA LYS A 31 -3.52 -8.72 11.40
C LYS A 31 -4.84 -8.43 10.69
N ASP A 32 -5.18 -9.29 9.75
CA ASP A 32 -6.49 -9.33 9.11
C ASP A 32 -7.06 -10.74 9.22
N ASP A 33 -8.25 -10.84 9.79
CA ASP A 33 -8.97 -12.08 10.07
C ASP A 33 -10.15 -12.30 9.11
N ARG A 34 -10.27 -11.48 8.05
CA ARG A 34 -11.33 -11.57 7.05
C ARG A 34 -10.75 -12.10 5.73
N PRO A 35 -10.63 -13.43 5.57
CA PRO A 35 -9.93 -14.02 4.44
C PRO A 35 -10.68 -13.80 3.11
N VAL A 36 -9.91 -13.59 2.05
CA VAL A 36 -10.37 -13.59 0.65
C VAL A 36 -10.02 -14.90 -0.05
N SER A 37 -10.52 -15.07 -1.28
CA SER A 37 -10.18 -16.21 -2.12
C SER A 37 -8.69 -16.26 -2.46
N ARG A 38 -8.13 -17.46 -2.58
CA ARG A 38 -6.68 -17.68 -2.78
C ARG A 38 -6.16 -17.09 -4.09
N TRP A 39 -6.99 -16.93 -5.11
CA TRP A 39 -6.54 -16.36 -6.39
C TRP A 39 -6.13 -14.88 -6.24
N VAL A 40 -6.59 -14.18 -5.20
CA VAL A 40 -6.22 -12.78 -4.93
C VAL A 40 -4.71 -12.63 -4.70
N TRP A 41 -3.97 -13.71 -4.42
CA TRP A 41 -2.50 -13.71 -4.41
C TRP A 41 -1.88 -13.29 -5.75
N ALA A 42 -2.63 -13.33 -6.85
CA ALA A 42 -2.21 -12.76 -8.13
C ALA A 42 -1.90 -11.25 -8.02
N VAL A 43 -2.63 -10.50 -7.17
CA VAL A 43 -2.42 -9.06 -6.99
C VAL A 43 -1.01 -8.76 -6.47
N PRO A 44 -0.58 -9.29 -5.29
CA PRO A 44 0.79 -9.08 -4.83
C PRO A 44 1.84 -9.69 -5.77
N ALA A 45 1.56 -10.83 -6.41
CA ALA A 45 2.52 -11.46 -7.31
C ALA A 45 2.82 -10.61 -8.56
N ILE A 46 1.77 -10.13 -9.25
CA ILE A 46 1.92 -9.28 -10.43
C ILE A 46 2.63 -7.97 -10.05
N LEU A 47 2.22 -7.36 -8.93
CA LEU A 47 2.81 -6.11 -8.47
C LEU A 47 4.28 -6.31 -8.09
N LEU A 48 4.64 -7.39 -7.41
CA LEU A 48 6.04 -7.71 -7.06
C LEU A 48 6.90 -7.88 -8.31
N VAL A 49 6.44 -8.62 -9.32
CA VAL A 49 7.17 -8.77 -10.58
C VAL A 49 7.37 -7.41 -11.25
N ALA A 50 6.34 -6.57 -11.31
CA ALA A 50 6.43 -5.24 -11.89
C ALA A 50 7.39 -4.32 -11.11
N ILE A 51 7.40 -4.41 -9.77
CA ILE A 51 8.36 -3.73 -8.89
C ILE A 51 9.79 -4.14 -9.22
N LEU A 52 10.07 -5.44 -9.30
CA LEU A 52 11.41 -5.94 -9.61
C LEU A 52 11.88 -5.48 -10.99
N VAL A 53 10.99 -5.43 -11.98
CA VAL A 53 11.30 -4.88 -13.31
C VAL A 53 11.53 -3.36 -13.25
N GLY A 54 10.85 -2.65 -12.37
CA GLY A 54 10.92 -1.20 -12.30
C GLY A 54 12.11 -0.63 -11.54
N ILE A 55 12.86 -1.46 -10.81
CA ILE A 55 14.08 -1.04 -10.11
C ILE A 55 15.19 -0.75 -11.12
N ASP A 56 15.77 0.44 -11.05
CA ASP A 56 16.96 0.79 -11.83
C ASP A 56 18.23 0.26 -11.15
N TYR A 57 18.53 -1.01 -11.40
CA TYR A 57 19.71 -1.67 -10.83
C TYR A 57 21.03 -1.03 -11.29
N SER A 58 21.07 -0.47 -12.50
CA SER A 58 22.28 0.17 -13.03
C SER A 58 22.58 1.43 -12.24
N ALA A 59 21.60 2.33 -12.12
CA ALA A 59 21.76 3.56 -11.36
C ALA A 59 22.10 3.29 -9.89
N LEU A 60 21.43 2.32 -9.26
CA LEU A 60 21.72 1.96 -7.87
C LEU A 60 23.16 1.44 -7.68
N SER A 61 23.70 0.69 -8.65
CA SER A 61 25.06 0.16 -8.56
C SER A 61 26.14 1.26 -8.55
N GLU A 62 25.88 2.39 -9.20
CA GLU A 62 26.78 3.54 -9.28
C GLU A 62 26.79 4.39 -8.01
N LYS A 63 25.70 4.41 -7.23
CA LYS A 63 25.54 5.24 -6.03
C LYS A 63 26.17 4.62 -4.76
N GLY A 64 26.51 3.33 -4.80
CA GLY A 64 27.12 2.58 -3.70
C GLY A 64 26.11 2.02 -2.68
N TRP A 65 26.53 0.99 -1.94
CA TRP A 65 25.64 0.17 -1.10
C TRP A 65 24.95 0.94 0.03
N LEU A 66 25.62 1.92 0.65
CA LEU A 66 25.05 2.71 1.75
C LEU A 66 23.85 3.54 1.27
N PHE A 67 23.95 4.10 0.06
CA PHE A 67 22.86 4.83 -0.56
C PHE A 67 21.64 3.92 -0.77
N VAL A 68 21.86 2.72 -1.32
CA VAL A 68 20.80 1.72 -1.55
C VAL A 68 20.07 1.37 -0.26
N VAL A 69 20.83 1.11 0.83
CA VAL A 69 20.25 0.79 2.14
C VAL A 69 19.45 1.95 2.70
N VAL A 70 19.96 3.19 2.63
CA VAL A 70 19.25 4.37 3.13
C VAL A 70 17.97 4.62 2.35
N LEU A 71 18.01 4.49 1.01
CA LEU A 71 16.82 4.63 0.17
C LEU A 71 15.78 3.54 0.48
N LEU A 72 16.22 2.30 0.66
CA LEU A 72 15.35 1.19 1.04
C LEU A 72 14.72 1.44 2.41
N VAL A 73 15.49 1.84 3.42
CA VAL A 73 14.95 2.16 4.75
C VAL A 73 13.96 3.31 4.70
N ALA A 74 14.29 4.39 3.98
CA ALA A 74 13.41 5.55 3.85
C ALA A 74 12.06 5.18 3.21
N THR A 75 12.10 4.45 2.09
CA THR A 75 10.88 3.98 1.39
C THR A 75 10.09 2.97 2.21
N GLN A 76 10.76 2.12 3.00
CA GLN A 76 10.06 1.26 3.97
C GLN A 76 9.38 2.08 5.08
N PHE A 77 9.96 3.20 5.55
CA PHE A 77 9.27 4.06 6.51
C PHE A 77 7.99 4.66 5.91
N VAL A 78 7.99 5.04 4.63
CA VAL A 78 6.77 5.45 3.91
C VAL A 78 5.76 4.32 3.92
N GLY A 79 6.12 3.16 3.37
CA GLY A 79 5.20 2.02 3.27
C GLY A 79 4.61 1.58 4.61
N TRP A 80 5.42 1.50 5.67
CA TRP A 80 4.94 1.14 7.00
C TRP A 80 4.12 2.25 7.68
N GLY A 81 4.48 3.51 7.50
CA GLY A 81 3.75 4.65 8.05
C GLY A 81 2.38 4.79 7.40
N GLU A 82 2.34 4.84 6.07
CA GLU A 82 1.10 5.03 5.31
C GLU A 82 0.17 3.83 5.44
N GLU A 83 0.66 2.60 5.24
CA GLU A 83 -0.19 1.42 5.39
C GLU A 83 -0.62 1.20 6.84
N GLY A 84 0.22 1.57 7.82
CA GLY A 84 -0.17 1.59 9.24
C GLY A 84 -1.31 2.57 9.52
N MET A 85 -1.27 3.75 8.90
CA MET A 85 -2.30 4.77 9.03
C MET A 85 -3.59 4.39 8.30
N PHE A 86 -3.54 4.06 7.01
CA PHE A 86 -4.74 3.90 6.18
C PHE A 86 -5.30 2.48 6.21
N ARG A 87 -4.45 1.45 6.10
CA ARG A 87 -4.89 0.04 6.12
C ARG A 87 -4.88 -0.55 7.52
N GLY A 88 -4.12 0.01 8.44
CA GLY A 88 -4.16 -0.33 9.86
C GLY A 88 -5.27 0.41 10.60
N ILE A 89 -5.00 1.66 11.02
CA ILE A 89 -5.91 2.49 11.82
C ILE A 89 -7.20 2.76 11.05
N GLY A 90 -7.10 3.26 9.82
CA GLY A 90 -8.25 3.64 8.99
C GLY A 90 -9.24 2.50 8.78
N VAL A 91 -8.77 1.32 8.34
CA VAL A 91 -9.63 0.14 8.22
C VAL A 91 -10.20 -0.30 9.57
N THR A 92 -9.42 -0.25 10.65
CA THR A 92 -9.91 -0.59 11.99
C THR A 92 -11.09 0.30 12.38
N VAL A 93 -10.98 1.61 12.16
CA VAL A 93 -12.06 2.57 12.41
C VAL A 93 -13.27 2.29 11.52
N LEU A 94 -13.08 2.17 10.19
CA LEU A 94 -14.17 1.93 9.24
C LEU A 94 -14.93 0.62 9.53
N ARG A 95 -14.22 -0.46 9.90
CA ARG A 95 -14.84 -1.73 10.31
C ARG A 95 -15.59 -1.62 11.63
N ARG A 96 -15.03 -0.92 12.63
CA ARG A 96 -15.71 -0.68 13.93
C ARG A 96 -16.98 0.14 13.78
N HIS A 97 -17.04 1.03 12.79
CA HIS A 97 -18.26 1.76 12.41
C HIS A 97 -19.30 0.92 11.64
N GLY A 98 -19.06 -0.39 11.46
CA GLY A 98 -20.04 -1.30 10.85
C GLY A 98 -20.12 -1.22 9.32
N LEU A 99 -19.14 -0.59 8.66
CA LEU A 99 -19.12 -0.56 7.19
C LEU A 99 -18.88 -1.94 6.59
N ARG A 100 -19.52 -2.20 5.44
CA ARG A 100 -19.28 -3.43 4.65
C ARG A 100 -17.87 -3.41 4.08
N GLU A 101 -17.28 -4.58 3.83
CA GLU A 101 -15.88 -4.67 3.38
C GLU A 101 -15.61 -3.92 2.08
N GLY A 102 -16.55 -3.90 1.12
CA GLY A 102 -16.41 -3.08 -0.08
C GLY A 102 -16.36 -1.56 0.21
N GLN A 103 -17.11 -1.08 1.21
CA GLN A 103 -17.08 0.32 1.64
C GLN A 103 -15.79 0.64 2.40
N VAL A 104 -15.31 -0.28 3.23
CA VAL A 104 -14.01 -0.17 3.91
C VAL A 104 -12.88 -0.05 2.90
N ALA A 105 -12.87 -0.91 1.88
CA ALA A 105 -11.90 -0.89 0.80
C ALA A 105 -11.96 0.43 0.01
N LEU A 106 -13.16 0.88 -0.35
CA LEU A 106 -13.37 2.13 -1.08
C LEU A 106 -12.90 3.34 -0.29
N TRP A 107 -13.38 3.52 0.94
CA TRP A 107 -13.11 4.73 1.72
C TRP A 107 -11.67 4.81 2.18
N SER A 108 -11.07 3.71 2.64
CA SER A 108 -9.63 3.72 2.97
C SER A 108 -8.75 4.10 1.78
N SER A 109 -9.18 3.75 0.56
CA SER A 109 -8.46 4.03 -0.68
C SER A 109 -8.68 5.45 -1.20
N ILE A 110 -9.92 5.95 -1.14
CA ILE A 110 -10.22 7.35 -1.47
C ILE A 110 -9.52 8.29 -0.51
N ILE A 111 -9.61 8.05 0.80
CA ILE A 111 -8.95 8.90 1.80
C ILE A 111 -7.45 8.94 1.54
N PHE A 112 -6.83 7.78 1.28
CA PHE A 112 -5.40 7.67 0.97
C PHE A 112 -4.97 8.55 -0.23
N GLY A 113 -5.67 8.45 -1.36
CA GLY A 113 -5.40 9.31 -2.51
C GLY A 113 -5.75 10.79 -2.27
N ALA A 114 -6.80 11.07 -1.49
CA ALA A 114 -7.18 12.45 -1.16
C ALA A 114 -6.07 13.19 -0.38
N VAL A 115 -5.36 12.51 0.52
CA VAL A 115 -4.24 13.15 1.26
C VAL A 115 -3.11 13.55 0.31
N HIS A 116 -2.94 12.84 -0.81
CA HIS A 116 -1.95 13.16 -1.83
C HIS A 116 -2.30 14.41 -2.66
N LEU A 117 -3.55 14.90 -2.60
CA LEU A 117 -3.89 16.21 -3.17
C LEU A 117 -3.13 17.36 -2.47
N SER A 118 -2.60 17.14 -1.26
CA SER A 118 -1.71 18.12 -0.63
C SER A 118 -0.46 18.41 -1.46
N ASN A 119 -0.06 17.52 -2.38
CA ASN A 119 1.04 17.73 -3.32
C ASN A 119 0.79 18.89 -4.29
N VAL A 120 -0.46 19.36 -4.46
CA VAL A 120 -0.77 20.59 -5.20
C VAL A 120 0.01 21.78 -4.64
N PHE A 121 0.18 21.85 -3.31
CA PHE A 121 0.90 22.93 -2.64
C PHE A 121 2.43 22.75 -2.65
N GLY A 122 2.91 21.59 -3.10
CA GLY A 122 4.33 21.31 -3.28
C GLY A 122 4.74 21.30 -4.76
N HIS A 123 5.62 20.38 -5.11
CA HIS A 123 6.13 20.23 -6.49
C HIS A 123 5.13 19.57 -7.46
N GLY A 124 3.98 19.09 -6.97
CA GLY A 124 3.01 18.36 -7.80
C GLY A 124 2.16 19.25 -8.70
N GLY A 125 1.82 20.46 -8.25
CA GLY A 125 0.96 21.40 -9.00
C GLY A 125 -0.32 20.70 -9.52
N ALA A 126 -0.65 20.92 -10.79
CA ALA A 126 -1.82 20.31 -11.42
C ALA A 126 -1.73 18.77 -11.57
N SER A 127 -0.53 18.19 -11.53
CA SER A 127 -0.36 16.73 -11.67
C SER A 127 -0.78 15.93 -10.42
N ALA A 128 -1.00 16.62 -9.29
CA ALA A 128 -1.47 15.99 -8.06
C ALA A 128 -2.88 15.38 -8.17
N ILE A 129 -3.75 15.89 -9.06
CA ILE A 129 -5.09 15.34 -9.26
C ILE A 129 -5.04 13.93 -9.90
N PRO A 130 -4.43 13.73 -11.08
CA PRO A 130 -4.29 12.40 -11.64
C PRO A 130 -3.44 11.48 -10.74
N GLN A 131 -2.44 12.03 -10.04
CA GLN A 131 -1.69 11.29 -9.02
C GLN A 131 -2.62 10.73 -7.93
N ALA A 132 -3.49 11.55 -7.34
CA ALA A 132 -4.41 11.13 -6.28
C ALA A 132 -5.32 9.98 -6.74
N VAL A 133 -5.78 9.99 -7.99
CA VAL A 133 -6.59 8.89 -8.56
C VAL A 133 -5.78 7.59 -8.65
N VAL A 134 -4.56 7.66 -9.19
CA VAL A 134 -3.66 6.49 -9.30
C VAL A 134 -3.32 5.95 -7.91
N VAL A 135 -3.02 6.82 -6.96
CA VAL A 135 -2.69 6.45 -5.57
C VAL A 135 -3.90 5.87 -4.84
N SER A 136 -5.12 6.36 -5.09
CA SER A 136 -6.34 5.71 -4.60
C SER A 136 -6.47 4.29 -5.14
N LEU A 137 -6.19 4.06 -6.42
CA LEU A 137 -6.23 2.71 -6.99
C LEU A 137 -5.16 1.79 -6.37
N ALA A 138 -3.93 2.30 -6.19
CA ALA A 138 -2.85 1.63 -5.46
C ALA A 138 -3.32 1.16 -4.08
N GLY A 139 -3.99 2.08 -3.38
CA GLY A 139 -4.54 1.84 -2.07
C GLY A 139 -5.54 0.68 -2.01
N TYR A 140 -6.35 0.50 -3.05
CA TYR A 140 -7.26 -0.63 -3.13
C TYR A 140 -6.49 -1.95 -3.29
N PHE A 141 -5.41 -1.96 -4.08
CA PHE A 141 -4.56 -3.15 -4.22
C PHE A 141 -3.85 -3.49 -2.91
N PHE A 142 -3.29 -2.51 -2.20
CA PHE A 142 -2.67 -2.74 -0.89
C PHE A 142 -3.68 -3.24 0.15
N TYR A 143 -4.92 -2.78 0.11
CA TYR A 143 -5.99 -3.36 0.93
C TYR A 143 -6.24 -4.84 0.62
N LEU A 144 -6.26 -5.24 -0.65
CA LEU A 144 -6.38 -6.65 -1.04
C LEU A 144 -5.17 -7.48 -0.63
N ILE A 145 -3.96 -6.92 -0.73
CA ILE A 145 -2.71 -7.57 -0.28
C ILE A 145 -2.76 -7.84 1.23
N ARG A 146 -3.23 -6.88 2.04
CA ARG A 146 -3.46 -7.09 3.47
C ARG A 146 -4.45 -8.24 3.71
N ARG A 147 -5.60 -8.22 3.04
CA ARG A 147 -6.67 -9.23 3.20
C ARG A 147 -6.22 -10.63 2.82
N VAL A 148 -5.50 -10.78 1.70
CA VAL A 148 -5.07 -12.09 1.20
C VAL A 148 -3.93 -12.69 2.02
N SER A 149 -3.05 -11.84 2.58
CA SER A 149 -1.95 -12.26 3.43
C SER A 149 -2.33 -12.39 4.92
N GLY A 150 -3.49 -11.85 5.32
CA GLY A 150 -3.89 -11.79 6.72
C GLY A 150 -3.02 -10.87 7.58
N SER A 151 -2.24 -9.98 6.96
CA SER A 151 -1.23 -9.16 7.64
C SER A 151 -1.06 -7.80 6.99
N ASN A 152 -1.02 -6.74 7.78
CA ASN A 152 -0.68 -5.41 7.29
C ASN A 152 0.82 -5.26 6.95
N ALA A 153 1.65 -6.22 7.38
CA ALA A 153 3.09 -6.16 7.11
C ALA A 153 3.40 -6.37 5.63
N LEU A 154 2.66 -7.23 4.93
CA LEU A 154 2.98 -7.54 3.52
C LEU A 154 2.71 -6.35 2.61
N ASN A 155 1.55 -5.69 2.75
CA ASN A 155 1.27 -4.47 2.00
C ASN A 155 2.22 -3.33 2.39
N SER A 156 2.59 -3.17 3.67
CA SER A 156 3.60 -2.17 4.06
C SER A 156 4.93 -2.37 3.34
N VAL A 157 5.43 -3.61 3.30
CA VAL A 157 6.70 -3.95 2.63
C VAL A 157 6.59 -3.73 1.13
N MET A 158 5.50 -4.21 0.52
CA MET A 158 5.27 -4.05 -0.91
C MET A 158 5.12 -2.59 -1.33
N HIS A 159 4.47 -1.77 -0.50
CA HIS A 159 4.37 -0.32 -0.73
C HIS A 159 5.75 0.32 -0.68
N GLY A 160 6.54 0.06 0.36
CA GLY A 160 7.91 0.60 0.41
C GLY A 160 8.78 0.11 -0.75
N LEU A 161 8.61 -1.13 -1.24
CA LEU A 161 9.32 -1.61 -2.43
C LEU A 161 8.83 -0.94 -3.73
N PHE A 162 7.54 -0.60 -3.82
CA PHE A 162 6.99 0.18 -4.92
C PHE A 162 7.63 1.56 -4.99
N ASP A 163 7.69 2.27 -3.86
CA ASP A 163 8.34 3.58 -3.78
C ASP A 163 9.84 3.49 -4.05
N PHE A 164 10.49 2.43 -3.57
CA PHE A 164 11.90 2.16 -3.88
C PHE A 164 12.13 2.03 -5.38
N ALA A 165 11.29 1.26 -6.09
CA ALA A 165 11.38 1.11 -7.55
C ALA A 165 11.20 2.47 -8.25
N LEU A 166 10.15 3.23 -7.90
CA LEU A 166 9.92 4.55 -8.48
C LEU A 166 11.09 5.51 -8.24
N LEU A 167 11.57 5.63 -7.00
CA LEU A 167 12.66 6.55 -6.65
C LEU A 167 14.01 6.09 -7.19
N SER A 168 14.22 4.79 -7.40
CA SER A 168 15.48 4.27 -7.96
C SER A 168 15.72 4.70 -9.39
N GLY A 169 14.66 4.96 -10.17
CA GLY A 169 14.75 5.38 -11.58
C GLY A 169 14.12 6.74 -11.90
N ALA A 170 13.51 7.42 -10.92
CA ALA A 170 13.00 8.77 -11.08
C ALA A 170 14.14 9.80 -10.92
N GLY A 171 14.38 10.60 -11.95
CA GLY A 171 15.38 11.68 -11.95
C GLY A 171 15.16 12.77 -10.89
N ILE A 172 14.00 12.79 -10.23
CA ILE A 172 13.58 13.79 -9.24
C ILE A 172 14.51 13.82 -8.02
N LEU A 173 15.05 12.67 -7.62
CA LEU A 173 15.89 12.58 -6.43
C LEU A 173 17.38 12.36 -6.71
N LEU A 174 17.71 11.87 -7.91
CA LEU A 174 19.00 11.25 -8.20
C LEU A 174 19.81 11.93 -9.29
N ASP A 175 19.29 13.04 -9.84
CA ASP A 175 19.89 13.81 -10.94
C ASP A 175 20.35 12.89 -12.08
N GLN A 176 19.47 11.96 -12.45
CA GLN A 176 19.73 10.89 -13.40
C GLN A 176 18.67 10.89 -14.49
N ALA A 177 19.02 10.35 -15.66
CA ALA A 177 18.09 10.18 -16.75
C ALA A 177 16.92 9.28 -16.31
N PHE A 178 15.72 9.60 -16.80
CA PHE A 178 14.52 8.82 -16.53
C PHE A 178 14.69 7.37 -17.02
N HIS A 179 14.48 6.41 -16.12
CA HIS A 179 14.49 4.99 -16.45
C HIS A 179 13.08 4.50 -16.81
N PRO A 180 12.80 4.08 -18.07
CA PRO A 180 11.45 3.68 -18.49
C PRO A 180 10.87 2.50 -17.70
N GLY A 181 11.72 1.64 -17.14
CA GLY A 181 11.29 0.52 -16.29
C GLY A 181 10.48 0.98 -15.08
N THR A 182 10.71 2.19 -14.56
CA THR A 182 9.93 2.75 -13.43
C THR A 182 8.43 2.88 -13.72
N LEU A 183 8.00 2.81 -14.98
CA LEU A 183 6.59 2.78 -15.34
C LEU A 183 5.97 1.39 -15.11
N ALA A 184 6.74 0.31 -15.07
CA ALA A 184 6.21 -1.05 -14.96
C ALA A 184 5.27 -1.25 -13.76
N PRO A 185 5.60 -0.81 -12.53
CA PRO A 185 4.69 -0.91 -11.39
C PRO A 185 3.37 -0.16 -11.58
N ILE A 186 3.39 1.01 -12.24
CA ILE A 186 2.20 1.82 -12.54
C ILE A 186 1.38 1.13 -13.65
N LEU A 187 2.04 0.61 -14.69
CA LEU A 187 1.42 -0.11 -15.79
C LEU A 187 0.84 -1.48 -15.37
N ALA A 188 1.25 -2.03 -14.23
CA ALA A 188 0.61 -3.20 -13.64
C ALA A 188 -0.82 -2.90 -13.16
N TYR A 189 -1.17 -1.64 -12.89
CA TYR A 189 -2.48 -1.27 -12.34
C TYR A 189 -3.64 -1.62 -13.26
N PRO A 190 -3.65 -1.26 -14.56
CA PRO A 190 -4.70 -1.68 -15.47
C PRO A 190 -4.80 -3.20 -15.58
N VAL A 191 -3.67 -3.93 -15.59
CA VAL A 191 -3.66 -5.40 -15.64
C VAL A 191 -4.36 -5.99 -14.41
N ILE A 192 -3.99 -5.53 -13.22
CA ILE A 192 -4.59 -5.95 -11.95
C ILE A 192 -6.07 -5.54 -11.91
N ALA A 193 -6.41 -4.32 -12.32
CA ALA A 193 -7.78 -3.82 -12.33
C ALA A 193 -8.67 -4.67 -13.26
N ILE A 194 -8.21 -4.99 -14.47
CA ILE A 194 -8.94 -5.85 -15.41
C ILE A 194 -9.15 -7.24 -14.80
N LEU A 195 -8.09 -7.84 -14.24
CA LEU A 195 -8.19 -9.15 -13.57
C LEU A 195 -9.24 -9.13 -12.44
N LEU A 196 -9.23 -8.09 -11.61
CA LEU A 196 -10.18 -7.92 -10.51
C LEU A 196 -11.61 -7.68 -11.02
N LEU A 197 -11.80 -6.93 -12.11
CA LEU A 197 -13.10 -6.70 -12.73
C LEU A 197 -13.71 -8.00 -13.30
N VAL A 198 -12.88 -8.83 -13.93
CA VAL A 198 -13.27 -10.14 -14.47
C VAL A 198 -13.65 -11.10 -13.34
N LYS A 199 -12.84 -11.17 -12.27
CA LYS A 199 -13.02 -12.12 -11.16
C LYS A 199 -13.71 -11.53 -9.93
N ARG A 200 -14.40 -10.39 -10.07
CA ARG A 200 -14.99 -9.64 -8.94
C ARG A 200 -15.94 -10.44 -8.05
N ARG A 201 -16.63 -11.43 -8.62
CA ARG A 201 -17.59 -12.29 -7.89
C ARG A 201 -16.90 -13.33 -7.01
N ASP A 202 -15.64 -13.62 -7.27
CA ASP A 202 -14.89 -14.68 -6.60
C ASP A 202 -13.88 -14.13 -5.57
N VAL A 203 -13.89 -12.81 -5.30
CA VAL A 203 -12.95 -12.18 -4.34
C VAL A 203 -13.24 -12.68 -2.93
N GLU A 204 -14.50 -12.70 -2.52
CA GLU A 204 -14.90 -13.20 -1.21
C GLU A 204 -14.82 -14.73 -1.18
N ARG A 205 -14.36 -15.28 -0.05
CA ARG A 205 -14.26 -16.73 0.12
C ARG A 205 -15.67 -17.31 0.25
N SER A 206 -15.99 -18.33 -0.55
CA SER A 206 -17.31 -18.96 -0.69
C SER A 206 -17.85 -19.71 0.56
N GLY A 207 -17.38 -19.39 1.78
CA GLY A 207 -17.59 -20.20 2.98
C GLY A 207 -18.26 -19.53 4.19
N HIS A 208 -18.63 -18.25 4.14
CA HIS A 208 -19.29 -17.56 5.28
C HIS A 208 -20.78 -17.22 5.05
N ALA A 209 -21.36 -17.64 3.92
CA ALA A 209 -22.76 -17.38 3.60
C ALA A 209 -23.76 -18.39 4.21
N GLY A 210 -23.33 -19.30 5.11
CA GLY A 210 -24.16 -20.45 5.51
C GLY A 210 -24.08 -20.91 6.97
N ALA A 211 -23.42 -20.19 7.88
CA ALA A 211 -23.51 -20.51 9.31
C ALA A 211 -24.75 -19.84 9.89
N ALA A 212 -25.90 -20.52 9.80
CA ALA A 212 -27.08 -20.18 10.59
C ALA A 212 -26.70 -20.18 12.08
N PRO A 213 -27.22 -19.25 12.91
CA PRO A 213 -26.99 -19.30 14.34
C PRO A 213 -27.53 -20.64 14.87
N ALA A 214 -26.66 -21.38 15.57
CA ALA A 214 -27.08 -22.58 16.29
C ALA A 214 -28.22 -22.17 17.23
N ALA A 215 -29.41 -22.68 16.96
CA ALA A 215 -30.53 -22.56 17.87
C ALA A 215 -30.10 -23.16 19.21
N VAL A 216 -30.03 -22.30 20.22
CA VAL A 216 -29.93 -22.72 21.61
C VAL A 216 -31.19 -23.52 21.89
N GLN A 217 -31.05 -24.85 21.99
CA GLN A 217 -32.09 -25.71 22.54
C GLN A 217 -31.93 -25.67 24.07
N SER A 218 -32.98 -25.14 24.70
CA SER A 218 -33.39 -25.23 26.12
C SER A 218 -32.32 -25.07 27.20
#